data_AF-A0A3A4NL20-F1
#
_entry.id   AF-A0A3A4NL20-F1
#
_cell.length_a   1.000
_cell.length_b   1.000
_cell.length_c   1.000
_cell.angle_alpha   90.00
_cell.angle_beta   90.00
_cell.angle_gamma   90.00
#
_symmetry.space_group_name_H-M   'P 1'
#
loop_
_entity.id
_entity.type
_entity.pdbx_description
1 polymer ?
#
loop_
_entity_poly.entity_id
_entity_poly.type
_entity_poly.pdbx_seq_one_letter_code
_entity_poly.pdbx_strand_id
1 'polypeptide(L)'
;MRRVWKSSIAPLLIFAAAAILTGEPSHGAERPVNPHRSFPCKECHARVPDQGRSSASEVLSGLLKSPVDLCRGCHSDAETTHHPVVKRTARRLPEGLPLSAGGEVICSTCHDVHQEKPAVFLLRGYDTGRYSVRMDMCLDCHGEEFRGINPHHAGAETEKCHTCHLGRPGGPDGTSVKIQENLERICDFCHDVRSRAHPGNVDALKKLPESLPRGKNGETTCGTCHDPHGAPDTIHFLRIPYVEALERGRYANPHGKVDYTSCMGCHLGVSVRKEEMRTNLRYGGDDMRICHSCHGAMDACHPVLVNLPESMNPGKDLPLTPDGKIKCLTCHDPMPETGSGVAVRRKEKGEPRNALCYRCHDKVDLSGRNPHASMTNRETCKFCHDTMTDPTNEEAGQISFISNTRLICLRCHSQDRHPSGVDHMVTPRLEIPEPFRTDSRGRLTCTTCHNPHIDVRGDGKTRGRFVIEGDGRKICERCHRR
;
A
#
# COMPACT_ATOMS: atom_id res chain seq x y z
N MET A 1 45.08 -59.00 26.84
CA MET A 1 45.02 -59.12 28.32
C MET A 1 43.87 -58.26 28.85
N ARG A 2 43.30 -58.66 30.01
CA ARG A 2 42.40 -57.88 30.91
C ARG A 2 40.97 -57.47 30.40
N ARG A 3 40.04 -58.29 30.91
CA ARG A 3 38.61 -58.10 31.28
C ARG A 3 38.09 -56.66 31.52
N VAL A 4 36.75 -56.55 31.44
CA VAL A 4 35.75 -55.86 32.32
C VAL A 4 34.63 -55.27 31.43
N TRP A 5 33.32 -55.49 31.60
CA TRP A 5 32.53 -56.33 32.55
C TRP A 5 31.17 -56.76 31.91
N LYS A 6 30.21 -57.26 32.70
CA LYS A 6 28.75 -57.28 32.40
C LYS A 6 28.05 -56.22 33.25
N SER A 7 26.91 -55.69 32.80
CA SER A 7 25.72 -55.46 33.63
C SER A 7 24.51 -55.02 32.79
N SER A 8 23.36 -55.66 33.04
CA SER A 8 22.09 -55.38 32.37
C SER A 8 21.25 -54.42 33.21
N ILE A 9 20.75 -53.32 32.63
CA ILE A 9 19.53 -52.64 33.09
C ILE A 9 18.76 -52.17 31.85
N ALA A 10 17.53 -52.63 31.69
CA ALA A 10 16.60 -52.11 30.69
C ALA A 10 15.73 -51.01 31.32
N PRO A 11 15.65 -49.80 30.75
CA PRO A 11 14.58 -48.86 31.07
C PRO A 11 13.35 -49.16 30.21
N LEU A 12 12.19 -49.36 30.84
CA LEU A 12 10.91 -49.25 30.12
C LEU A 12 10.78 -47.82 29.61
N LEU A 13 10.83 -47.63 28.29
CA LEU A 13 10.38 -46.39 27.66
C LEU A 13 8.84 -46.41 27.61
N ILE A 14 8.23 -45.79 28.63
CA ILE A 14 6.82 -45.45 28.61
C ILE A 14 6.60 -44.46 27.46
N PHE A 15 5.95 -44.91 26.40
CA PHE A 15 5.45 -44.02 25.34
C PHE A 15 4.32 -43.17 25.91
N ALA A 16 4.68 -42.02 26.49
CA ALA A 16 3.73 -40.93 26.69
C ALA A 16 3.34 -40.42 25.30
N ALA A 17 2.18 -40.86 24.81
CA ALA A 17 1.57 -40.33 23.60
C ALA A 17 1.17 -38.87 23.84
N ALA A 18 2.11 -37.96 23.64
CA ALA A 18 1.82 -36.54 23.54
C ALA A 18 0.91 -36.33 22.33
N ALA A 19 -0.39 -36.21 22.58
CA ALA A 19 -1.35 -35.79 21.58
C ALA A 19 -0.95 -34.38 21.14
N ILE A 20 -0.23 -34.29 20.02
CA ILE A 20 0.02 -33.03 19.34
C ILE A 20 -1.35 -32.55 18.87
N LEU A 21 -1.95 -31.64 19.64
CA LEU A 21 -3.11 -30.88 19.22
C LEU A 21 -2.69 -30.07 18.00
N THR A 22 -2.94 -30.62 16.81
CA THR A 22 -2.83 -29.92 15.53
C THR A 22 -3.93 -28.88 15.46
N GLY A 23 -3.73 -27.77 16.17
CA GLY A 23 -4.52 -26.57 16.01
C GLY A 23 -4.33 -26.06 14.59
N GLU A 24 -5.33 -26.31 13.74
CA GLU A 24 -5.36 -25.76 12.39
C GLU A 24 -5.29 -24.22 12.49
N PRO A 25 -4.42 -23.55 11.70
CA PRO A 25 -4.31 -22.11 11.75
C PRO A 25 -5.54 -21.50 11.05
N SER A 26 -6.57 -21.17 11.83
CA SER A 26 -7.86 -20.62 11.38
C SER A 26 -7.73 -19.29 10.63
N HIS A 27 -7.42 -19.37 9.33
CA HIS A 27 -7.25 -18.22 8.42
C HIS A 27 -8.40 -18.06 7.42
N GLY A 28 -9.57 -18.60 7.73
CA GLY A 28 -10.83 -17.97 7.33
C GLY A 28 -11.26 -17.05 8.47
N ALA A 29 -11.20 -15.74 8.28
CA ALA A 29 -11.84 -14.82 9.23
C ALA A 29 -13.35 -15.07 9.15
N GLU A 30 -13.92 -15.75 10.15
CA GLU A 30 -15.36 -15.91 10.27
C GLU A 30 -16.00 -14.53 10.18
N ARG A 31 -17.05 -14.40 9.36
CA ARG A 31 -17.76 -13.13 9.23
C ARG A 31 -18.26 -12.75 10.61
N PRO A 32 -17.99 -11.52 11.09
CA PRO A 32 -18.39 -11.12 12.44
C PRO A 32 -19.89 -11.36 12.61
N VAL A 33 -20.27 -12.15 13.60
CA VAL A 33 -21.68 -12.31 13.97
C VAL A 33 -22.09 -11.05 14.72
N ASN A 34 -23.26 -10.48 14.39
CA ASN A 34 -23.75 -9.30 15.08
C ASN A 34 -24.19 -9.66 16.51
N PRO A 35 -23.47 -9.22 17.57
CA PRO A 35 -23.75 -9.63 18.94
C PRO A 35 -25.09 -9.09 19.46
N HIS A 36 -25.64 -8.03 18.84
CA HIS A 36 -26.92 -7.47 19.26
C HIS A 36 -28.11 -8.39 18.90
N ARG A 37 -27.95 -9.28 17.91
CA ARG A 37 -29.02 -10.21 17.51
C ARG A 37 -29.29 -11.34 18.51
N SER A 38 -28.41 -11.59 19.48
CA SER A 38 -28.67 -12.54 20.56
C SER A 38 -29.44 -11.94 21.74
N PHE A 39 -29.65 -10.62 21.78
CA PHE A 39 -30.43 -9.98 22.82
C PHE A 39 -31.94 -9.98 22.48
N PRO A 40 -32.82 -10.30 23.44
CA PRO A 40 -34.26 -10.07 23.27
C PRO A 40 -34.56 -8.59 23.00
N CYS A 41 -35.48 -8.28 22.08
CA CYS A 41 -35.82 -6.89 21.74
C CYS A 41 -36.21 -6.03 22.95
N LYS A 42 -36.75 -6.66 24.01
CA LYS A 42 -37.14 -6.00 25.26
C LYS A 42 -35.97 -5.50 26.12
N GLU A 43 -34.74 -5.93 25.86
CA GLU A 43 -33.53 -5.39 26.51
C GLU A 43 -33.20 -3.96 26.05
N CYS A 44 -33.76 -3.54 24.90
CA CYS A 44 -33.55 -2.22 24.32
C CYS A 44 -34.87 -1.42 24.23
N HIS A 45 -35.97 -2.09 23.87
CA HIS A 45 -37.26 -1.47 23.60
C HIS A 45 -38.25 -1.68 24.74
N ALA A 46 -38.68 -0.59 25.37
CA ALA A 46 -39.83 -0.57 26.28
C ALA A 46 -41.12 -0.97 25.54
N ARG A 47 -41.23 -0.60 24.27
CA ARG A 47 -42.25 -1.06 23.33
C ARG A 47 -41.57 -1.57 22.07
N VAL A 48 -41.63 -2.88 21.85
CA VAL A 48 -41.06 -3.52 20.64
C VAL A 48 -41.77 -2.94 19.41
N PRO A 49 -41.04 -2.39 18.42
CA PRO A 49 -41.62 -1.77 17.24
C PRO A 49 -42.03 -2.80 16.17
N ASP A 50 -43.03 -2.45 15.38
CA ASP A 50 -43.44 -3.25 14.22
C ASP A 50 -42.54 -2.92 13.02
N GLN A 51 -41.77 -3.90 12.54
CA GLN A 51 -40.86 -3.72 11.40
C GLN A 51 -41.64 -3.23 10.16
N GLY A 52 -41.12 -2.17 9.52
CA GLY A 52 -41.74 -1.56 8.34
C GLY A 52 -43.01 -0.74 8.61
N ARG A 53 -43.45 -0.60 9.87
CA ARG A 53 -44.63 0.20 10.24
C ARG A 53 -44.30 1.34 11.21
N SER A 54 -43.45 1.10 12.21
CA SER A 54 -43.00 2.16 13.13
C SER A 54 -41.99 3.08 12.46
N SER A 55 -42.21 4.39 12.58
CA SER A 55 -41.24 5.40 12.15
C SER A 55 -40.00 5.40 13.04
N ALA A 56 -38.86 5.91 12.53
CA ALA A 56 -37.63 6.01 13.32
C ALA A 56 -37.81 6.81 14.62
N SER A 57 -38.67 7.85 14.62
CA SER A 57 -38.98 8.65 15.81
C SER A 57 -39.72 7.84 16.88
N GLU A 58 -40.73 7.04 16.48
CA GLU A 58 -41.46 6.16 17.40
C GLU A 58 -40.56 5.06 17.98
N VAL A 59 -39.67 4.49 17.15
CA VAL A 59 -38.69 3.48 17.58
C VAL A 59 -37.75 4.05 18.65
N LEU A 60 -37.19 5.24 18.42
CA LEU A 60 -36.28 5.90 19.35
C LEU A 60 -36.99 6.36 20.65
N SER A 61 -38.24 6.79 20.54
CA SER A 61 -39.06 7.17 21.72
C SER A 61 -39.53 5.96 22.53
N GLY A 62 -39.54 4.75 21.93
CA GLY A 62 -39.92 3.49 22.57
C GLY A 62 -38.76 2.73 23.24
N LEU A 63 -37.57 3.34 23.39
CA LEU A 63 -36.42 2.74 24.06
C LEU A 63 -36.53 2.80 25.60
N LEU A 64 -35.89 1.86 26.30
CA LEU A 64 -35.84 1.81 27.77
C LEU A 64 -35.04 2.96 28.42
N LYS A 65 -34.11 3.55 27.67
CA LYS A 65 -33.24 4.67 28.05
C LYS A 65 -33.05 5.59 26.85
N SER A 66 -32.38 6.73 27.03
CA SER A 66 -31.94 7.53 25.87
C SER A 66 -31.09 6.66 24.92
N PRO A 67 -31.09 6.93 23.59
CA PRO A 67 -30.33 6.11 22.63
C PRO A 67 -28.84 5.98 22.96
N VAL A 68 -28.25 7.00 23.59
CA VAL A 68 -26.83 7.00 23.98
C VAL A 68 -26.62 6.29 25.32
N ASP A 69 -27.46 6.52 26.32
CA ASP A 69 -27.33 5.88 27.64
C ASP A 69 -27.65 4.38 27.61
N LEU A 70 -28.47 3.95 26.64
CA LEU A 70 -28.69 2.55 26.35
C LEU A 70 -27.39 1.87 25.87
N CYS A 71 -26.72 2.48 24.87
CA CYS A 71 -25.44 1.97 24.37
C CYS A 71 -24.35 1.99 25.45
N ARG A 72 -24.28 3.08 26.23
CA ARG A 72 -23.33 3.24 27.36
C ARG A 72 -23.55 2.26 28.51
N GLY A 73 -24.72 1.64 28.60
CA GLY A 73 -24.98 0.55 29.54
C GLY A 73 -24.09 -0.69 29.31
N CYS A 74 -23.55 -0.86 28.10
CA CYS A 74 -22.69 -1.99 27.74
C CYS A 74 -21.35 -1.59 27.09
N HIS A 75 -21.25 -0.38 26.52
CA HIS A 75 -20.04 0.11 25.85
C HIS A 75 -19.52 1.37 26.55
N SER A 76 -18.32 1.31 27.12
CA SER A 76 -17.75 2.45 27.85
C SER A 76 -17.39 3.63 26.93
N ASP A 77 -17.29 4.84 27.47
CA ASP A 77 -16.85 6.02 26.69
C ASP A 77 -15.47 5.81 26.04
N ALA A 78 -14.57 5.10 26.74
CA ALA A 78 -13.23 4.74 26.24
C ALA A 78 -13.26 3.74 25.06
N GLU A 79 -14.34 2.98 24.89
CA GLU A 79 -14.51 2.05 23.76
C GLU A 79 -15.24 2.68 22.57
N THR A 80 -15.96 3.79 22.77
CA THR A 80 -17.00 4.26 21.83
C THR A 80 -16.69 5.57 21.11
N THR A 81 -15.92 6.50 21.69
CA THR A 81 -15.93 7.89 21.21
C THR A 81 -14.78 8.26 20.28
N HIS A 82 -14.79 7.73 19.05
CA HIS A 82 -14.06 8.33 17.91
C HIS A 82 -14.79 9.54 17.31
N HIS A 83 -16.07 9.68 17.61
CA HIS A 83 -16.91 10.79 17.21
C HIS A 83 -17.76 11.23 18.40
N PRO A 84 -17.94 12.55 18.65
CA PRO A 84 -18.86 13.01 19.67
C PRO A 84 -20.31 12.68 19.26
N VAL A 85 -21.06 12.08 20.19
CA VAL A 85 -22.52 11.92 20.13
C VAL A 85 -23.19 13.00 20.99
N VAL A 86 -24.51 13.17 20.86
CA VAL A 86 -25.28 14.26 21.49
C VAL A 86 -24.75 15.64 21.03
N LYS A 87 -24.48 15.75 19.72
CA LYS A 87 -24.18 17.03 19.06
C LYS A 87 -25.10 17.23 17.86
N ARG A 88 -25.64 18.44 17.71
CA ARG A 88 -26.33 18.87 16.50
C ARG A 88 -25.31 18.99 15.36
N THR A 89 -25.65 18.46 14.19
CA THR A 89 -24.90 18.71 12.96
C THR A 89 -25.36 20.04 12.34
N ALA A 90 -24.42 20.82 11.81
CA ALA A 90 -24.72 22.03 11.03
C ALA A 90 -25.14 21.70 9.58
N ARG A 91 -24.89 20.46 9.11
CA ARG A 91 -25.25 20.00 7.77
C ARG A 91 -26.59 19.28 7.80
N ARG A 92 -27.44 19.53 6.80
CA ARG A 92 -28.63 18.72 6.55
C ARG A 92 -28.20 17.32 6.11
N LEU A 93 -28.48 16.32 6.92
CA LEU A 93 -28.18 14.93 6.57
C LEU A 93 -29.12 14.40 5.47
N PRO A 94 -28.68 13.40 4.68
CA PRO A 94 -29.55 12.63 3.80
C PRO A 94 -30.69 11.95 4.55
N GLU A 95 -31.77 11.68 3.82
CA GLU A 95 -32.88 10.87 4.30
C GLU A 95 -32.40 9.45 4.66
N GLY A 96 -32.95 8.89 5.74
CA GLY A 96 -32.58 7.57 6.27
C GLY A 96 -31.55 7.57 7.41
N LEU A 97 -30.82 8.67 7.66
CA LEU A 97 -29.96 8.80 8.85
C LEU A 97 -30.80 9.28 10.05
N PRO A 98 -31.03 8.45 11.09
CA PRO A 98 -31.82 8.86 12.24
C PRO A 98 -31.04 9.81 13.15
N LEU A 99 -31.72 10.85 13.66
CA LEU A 99 -31.21 11.75 14.70
C LEU A 99 -32.02 11.53 15.99
N SER A 100 -31.55 12.08 17.12
CA SER A 100 -32.36 12.17 18.34
C SER A 100 -33.65 12.95 18.07
N ALA A 101 -34.65 12.87 18.97
CA ALA A 101 -35.82 13.75 18.92
C ALA A 101 -35.44 15.25 19.01
N GLY A 102 -34.26 15.57 19.57
CA GLY A 102 -33.69 16.90 19.55
C GLY A 102 -33.03 17.30 18.22
N GLY A 103 -32.77 16.37 17.30
CA GLY A 103 -32.00 16.60 16.07
C GLY A 103 -30.49 16.47 16.25
N GLU A 104 -30.03 15.66 17.20
CA GLU A 104 -28.61 15.40 17.48
C GLU A 104 -28.14 14.08 16.87
N VAL A 105 -26.85 14.03 16.51
CA VAL A 105 -26.18 12.79 16.09
C VAL A 105 -26.05 11.86 17.30
N ILE A 106 -26.50 10.63 17.13
CA ILE A 106 -26.51 9.55 18.13
C ILE A 106 -25.83 8.30 17.56
N CYS A 107 -25.56 7.30 18.40
CA CYS A 107 -24.90 6.07 17.98
C CYS A 107 -25.62 5.42 16.78
N SER A 108 -26.95 5.32 16.82
CA SER A 108 -27.75 4.72 15.76
C SER A 108 -27.90 5.54 14.47
N THR A 109 -27.38 6.79 14.44
CA THR A 109 -27.24 7.57 13.20
C THR A 109 -26.33 6.81 12.24
N CYS A 110 -25.10 6.51 12.68
CA CYS A 110 -24.09 5.83 11.88
C CYS A 110 -24.12 4.31 12.03
N HIS A 111 -24.56 3.78 13.17
CA HIS A 111 -24.59 2.34 13.42
C HIS A 111 -26.00 1.75 13.21
N ASP A 112 -26.08 0.56 12.63
CA ASP A 112 -27.30 -0.24 12.62
C ASP A 112 -27.05 -1.60 13.29
N VAL A 113 -27.57 -1.71 14.51
CA VAL A 113 -27.44 -2.90 15.37
C VAL A 113 -28.36 -4.05 14.95
N HIS A 114 -29.25 -3.86 13.97
CA HIS A 114 -30.17 -4.91 13.52
C HIS A 114 -29.66 -5.70 12.31
N GLN A 115 -28.52 -5.29 11.73
CA GLN A 115 -27.96 -5.93 10.52
C GLN A 115 -27.79 -7.44 10.69
N GLU A 116 -28.36 -8.21 9.76
CA GLU A 116 -28.17 -9.66 9.69
C GLU A 116 -26.76 -10.05 9.26
N LYS A 117 -26.24 -9.38 8.24
CA LYS A 117 -24.86 -9.50 7.74
C LYS A 117 -24.16 -8.19 8.09
N PRO A 118 -23.53 -8.07 9.26
CA PRO A 118 -23.03 -6.79 9.74
C PRO A 118 -21.86 -6.31 8.88
N ALA A 119 -21.94 -5.05 8.46
CA ALA A 119 -20.79 -4.30 7.99
C ALA A 119 -19.75 -4.15 9.13
N VAL A 120 -18.51 -3.82 8.76
CA VAL A 120 -17.45 -3.53 9.75
C VAL A 120 -17.91 -2.43 10.70
N PHE A 121 -17.74 -2.63 12.01
CA PHE A 121 -18.25 -1.77 13.08
C PHE A 121 -19.79 -1.53 13.07
N LEU A 122 -20.59 -2.40 12.44
CA LEU A 122 -22.05 -2.24 12.31
C LEU A 122 -22.46 -0.91 11.64
N LEU A 123 -21.60 -0.33 10.80
CA LEU A 123 -21.93 0.91 10.10
C LEU A 123 -23.11 0.70 9.15
N ARG A 124 -24.03 1.67 9.11
CA ARG A 124 -25.25 1.64 8.29
C ARG A 124 -24.89 1.65 6.80
N GLY A 125 -25.60 0.83 6.04
CA GLY A 125 -25.69 0.89 4.59
C GLY A 125 -27.14 0.76 4.14
N TYR A 126 -27.39 0.87 2.84
CA TYR A 126 -28.71 0.72 2.26
C TYR A 126 -28.67 -0.24 1.06
N ASP A 127 -29.81 -0.88 0.75
CA ASP A 127 -29.95 -1.80 -0.39
C ASP A 127 -29.69 -1.14 -1.76
N THR A 128 -29.75 0.20 -1.81
CA THR A 128 -29.34 1.01 -2.97
C THR A 128 -27.83 1.06 -3.20
N GLY A 129 -27.02 0.48 -2.31
CA GLY A 129 -25.56 0.56 -2.32
C GLY A 129 -25.00 1.82 -1.66
N ARG A 130 -25.84 2.74 -1.14
CA ARG A 130 -25.37 3.92 -0.40
C ARG A 130 -24.57 3.47 0.85
N TYR A 131 -23.39 4.07 1.02
CA TYR A 131 -22.36 3.71 2.02
C TYR A 131 -21.68 2.36 1.83
N SER A 132 -21.74 1.76 0.63
CA SER A 132 -20.83 0.67 0.25
C SER A 132 -19.35 1.08 0.35
N VAL A 133 -19.05 2.37 0.17
CA VAL A 133 -17.76 2.99 0.53
C VAL A 133 -17.93 3.76 1.84
N ARG A 134 -17.20 3.35 2.90
CA ARG A 134 -17.29 3.97 4.25
C ARG A 134 -17.10 5.49 4.24
N MET A 135 -16.22 5.99 3.36
CA MET A 135 -15.89 7.41 3.27
C MET A 135 -17.08 8.29 2.89
N ASP A 136 -18.03 7.78 2.10
CA ASP A 136 -19.20 8.53 1.65
C ASP A 136 -20.05 9.01 2.84
N MET A 137 -20.17 8.17 3.88
CA MET A 137 -20.87 8.52 5.13
C MET A 137 -20.14 9.62 5.91
N CYS A 138 -18.80 9.61 5.90
CA CYS A 138 -18.01 10.68 6.50
C CYS A 138 -18.20 12.01 5.76
N LEU A 139 -18.27 11.97 4.42
CA LEU A 139 -18.41 13.15 3.57
C LEU A 139 -19.80 13.78 3.64
N ASP A 140 -20.87 13.02 3.92
CA ASP A 140 -22.19 13.61 4.19
C ASP A 140 -22.20 14.52 5.43
N CYS A 141 -21.41 14.19 6.46
CA CYS A 141 -21.31 14.96 7.71
C CYS A 141 -20.21 16.04 7.69
N HIS A 142 -19.08 15.79 7.02
CA HIS A 142 -17.91 16.67 7.05
C HIS A 142 -17.63 17.40 5.73
N GLY A 143 -18.13 16.89 4.59
CA GLY A 143 -17.87 17.44 3.26
C GLY A 143 -16.38 17.66 2.97
N GLU A 144 -16.08 18.77 2.32
CA GLU A 144 -14.70 19.19 1.99
C GLU A 144 -13.84 19.46 3.23
N GLU A 145 -14.47 19.79 4.36
CA GLU A 145 -13.82 20.04 5.65
C GLU A 145 -13.32 18.75 6.32
N PHE A 146 -13.60 17.57 5.76
CA PHE A 146 -13.10 16.29 6.27
C PHE A 146 -11.57 16.25 6.42
N ARG A 147 -10.83 16.95 5.53
CA ARG A 147 -9.37 17.12 5.70
C ARG A 147 -9.00 17.85 6.99
N GLY A 148 -9.85 18.78 7.43
CA GLY A 148 -9.68 19.55 8.66
C GLY A 148 -9.76 18.71 9.94
N ILE A 149 -10.45 17.56 9.93
CA ILE A 149 -10.54 16.64 11.07
C ILE A 149 -9.49 15.52 11.06
N ASN A 150 -8.61 15.45 10.05
CA ASN A 150 -7.55 14.44 9.98
C ASN A 150 -6.60 14.54 11.20
N PRO A 151 -6.48 13.49 12.05
CA PRO A 151 -5.63 13.52 13.24
C PRO A 151 -4.14 13.48 12.93
N HIS A 152 -3.72 13.00 11.75
CA HIS A 152 -2.29 12.99 11.37
C HIS A 152 -1.75 14.40 11.11
N HIS A 153 -2.64 15.37 10.86
CA HIS A 153 -2.32 16.80 10.76
C HIS A 153 -2.81 17.55 12.02
N ALA A 154 -2.59 16.95 13.19
CA ALA A 154 -2.78 17.61 14.48
C ALA A 154 -1.64 18.60 14.72
N GLY A 155 -1.94 19.90 14.69
CA GLY A 155 -1.03 20.91 15.23
C GLY A 155 -0.96 20.81 16.76
N ALA A 156 0.13 21.29 17.36
CA ALA A 156 0.34 21.21 18.81
C ALA A 156 -0.80 21.82 19.64
N GLU A 157 -1.48 22.83 19.09
CA GLU A 157 -2.64 23.53 19.69
C GLU A 157 -4.00 22.86 19.44
N THR A 158 -4.04 21.67 18.84
CA THR A 158 -5.31 21.04 18.43
C THR A 158 -5.73 19.89 19.34
N GLU A 159 -7.02 19.87 19.70
CA GLU A 159 -7.65 18.78 20.45
C GLU A 159 -7.67 17.43 19.70
N LYS A 160 -7.25 17.40 18.42
CA LYS A 160 -7.18 16.19 17.59
C LYS A 160 -6.25 15.12 18.19
N CYS A 161 -5.29 15.50 19.03
CA CYS A 161 -4.44 14.56 19.75
C CYS A 161 -5.27 13.56 20.59
N HIS A 162 -6.43 13.97 21.09
CA HIS A 162 -7.34 13.10 21.84
C HIS A 162 -7.90 11.93 21.02
N THR A 163 -7.82 11.96 19.68
CA THR A 163 -8.19 10.82 18.82
C THR A 163 -7.32 9.60 19.10
N CYS A 164 -6.03 9.78 19.45
CA CYS A 164 -5.09 8.68 19.70
C CYS A 164 -4.55 8.64 21.13
N HIS A 165 -4.67 9.74 21.89
CA HIS A 165 -4.14 9.90 23.24
C HIS A 165 -5.24 10.17 24.27
N LEU A 166 -5.01 9.77 25.52
CA LEU A 166 -5.90 10.04 26.66
C LEU A 166 -5.73 11.47 27.24
N GLY A 167 -5.18 12.40 26.46
CA GLY A 167 -4.75 13.74 26.87
C GLY A 167 -3.99 14.45 25.75
N ARG A 168 -3.68 15.74 25.92
CA ARG A 168 -2.86 16.52 24.99
C ARG A 168 -1.35 16.32 25.26
N PRO A 169 -0.57 15.72 24.34
CA PRO A 169 0.88 15.60 24.49
C PRO A 169 1.56 16.97 24.45
N GLY A 170 2.66 17.14 25.19
CA GLY A 170 3.45 18.38 25.17
C GLY A 170 2.84 19.55 25.94
N GLY A 171 2.10 19.29 27.02
CA GLY A 171 1.73 20.31 28.01
C GLY A 171 2.96 20.91 28.73
N PRO A 172 2.77 21.87 29.66
CA PRO A 172 3.85 22.64 30.29
C PRO A 172 4.99 21.81 30.89
N ASP A 173 4.67 20.61 31.39
CA ASP A 173 5.62 19.70 32.05
C ASP A 173 6.34 18.75 31.07
N GLY A 174 6.13 18.88 29.76
CA GLY A 174 6.75 18.04 28.72
C GLY A 174 6.37 16.55 28.78
N THR A 175 5.30 16.20 29.49
CA THR A 175 4.96 14.81 29.85
C THR A 175 4.46 13.99 28.65
N SER A 176 4.90 12.73 28.60
CA SER A 176 4.41 11.74 27.64
C SER A 176 3.00 11.27 28.03
N VAL A 177 2.06 11.40 27.10
CA VAL A 177 0.66 11.05 27.36
C VAL A 177 0.33 9.63 26.90
N LYS A 178 -0.42 8.91 27.72
CA LYS A 178 -0.90 7.55 27.41
C LYS A 178 -1.71 7.53 26.11
N ILE A 179 -1.41 6.56 25.26
CA ILE A 179 -2.18 6.23 24.05
C ILE A 179 -3.50 5.53 24.46
N GLN A 180 -4.57 5.70 23.67
CA GLN A 180 -5.82 4.98 23.87
C GLN A 180 -5.62 3.46 23.67
N GLU A 181 -6.21 2.64 24.55
CA GLU A 181 -5.94 1.19 24.57
C GLU A 181 -6.48 0.44 23.35
N ASN A 182 -7.44 1.05 22.65
CA ASN A 182 -8.07 0.55 21.43
C ASN A 182 -7.39 1.08 20.13
N LEU A 183 -6.18 1.64 20.16
CA LEU A 183 -5.52 2.32 19.02
C LEU A 183 -5.70 1.60 17.66
N GLU A 184 -5.50 0.29 17.60
CA GLU A 184 -5.67 -0.52 16.38
C GLU A 184 -7.10 -0.44 15.80
N ARG A 185 -8.13 -0.37 16.66
CA ARG A 185 -9.53 -0.19 16.26
C ARG A 185 -9.78 1.24 15.77
N ILE A 186 -9.08 2.23 16.31
CA ILE A 186 -9.13 3.63 15.84
C ILE A 186 -8.60 3.72 14.41
N CYS A 187 -7.41 3.18 14.17
CA CYS A 187 -6.79 3.13 12.83
C CYS A 187 -7.67 2.37 11.84
N ASP A 188 -8.19 1.19 12.22
CA ASP A 188 -9.06 0.38 11.35
C ASP A 188 -10.43 1.03 11.08
N PHE A 189 -10.97 1.81 12.01
CA PHE A 189 -12.22 2.56 11.81
C PHE A 189 -12.09 3.59 10.68
N CYS A 190 -10.99 4.33 10.61
CA CYS A 190 -10.76 5.32 9.55
C CYS A 190 -10.20 4.70 8.26
N HIS A 191 -9.27 3.75 8.35
CA HIS A 191 -8.52 3.24 7.19
C HIS A 191 -9.03 1.92 6.61
N ASP A 192 -9.94 1.22 7.32
CA ASP A 192 -10.62 -0.01 6.86
C ASP A 192 -9.66 -1.19 6.58
N VAL A 193 -8.55 -1.19 7.32
CA VAL A 193 -7.34 -2.01 7.14
C VAL A 193 -7.63 -3.51 7.14
N ARG A 194 -8.50 -3.97 8.03
CA ARG A 194 -8.83 -5.39 8.23
C ARG A 194 -9.64 -5.98 7.07
N SER A 195 -10.64 -5.26 6.54
CA SER A 195 -11.41 -5.71 5.37
C SER A 195 -10.54 -5.73 4.10
N ARG A 196 -9.54 -4.86 4.05
CA ARG A 196 -8.60 -4.67 2.94
C ARG A 196 -7.46 -5.69 2.92
N ALA A 197 -7.47 -6.70 3.78
CA ALA A 197 -6.44 -7.73 3.86
C ALA A 197 -5.00 -7.17 3.93
N HIS A 198 -4.82 -6.06 4.66
CA HIS A 198 -3.49 -5.52 4.98
C HIS A 198 -2.61 -6.58 5.68
N PRO A 199 -1.26 -6.49 5.61
CA PRO A 199 -0.39 -7.30 6.45
C PRO A 199 -0.48 -6.89 7.94
N GLY A 200 -1.60 -7.23 8.60
CA GLY A 200 -1.68 -7.30 10.07
C GLY A 200 -0.89 -8.48 10.63
N ASN A 201 -0.63 -9.50 9.79
CA ASN A 201 0.20 -10.66 10.09
C ASN A 201 1.61 -10.44 9.55
N VAL A 202 2.28 -9.37 10.00
CA VAL A 202 3.75 -9.28 9.87
C VAL A 202 4.32 -10.42 10.70
N ASP A 203 5.07 -11.31 10.07
CA ASP A 203 5.56 -12.55 10.69
C ASP A 203 6.26 -12.28 12.04
N ALA A 204 5.64 -12.76 13.12
CA ALA A 204 6.15 -12.58 14.48
C ALA A 204 7.51 -13.25 14.72
N LEU A 205 7.92 -14.17 13.85
CA LEU A 205 9.24 -14.81 13.87
C LEU A 205 10.34 -13.90 13.29
N LYS A 206 9.98 -12.85 12.54
CA LYS A 206 10.95 -11.92 11.96
C LYS A 206 11.30 -10.85 13.00
N LYS A 207 12.49 -10.95 13.60
CA LYS A 207 12.98 -9.94 14.57
C LYS A 207 13.07 -8.56 13.92
N LEU A 208 12.04 -7.74 14.13
CA LEU A 208 12.01 -6.34 13.75
C LEU A 208 13.06 -5.55 14.55
N PRO A 209 13.65 -4.48 13.99
CA PRO A 209 14.56 -3.60 14.73
C PRO A 209 13.98 -3.14 16.07
N GLU A 210 14.81 -3.20 17.11
CA GLU A 210 14.44 -2.82 18.49
C GLU A 210 14.18 -1.32 18.65
N SER A 211 14.71 -0.49 17.73
CA SER A 211 14.48 0.96 17.66
C SER A 211 13.10 1.36 17.15
N LEU A 212 12.28 0.41 16.66
CA LEU A 212 10.92 0.70 16.19
C LEU A 212 9.92 0.62 17.36
N PRO A 213 8.90 1.50 17.42
CA PRO A 213 7.90 1.47 18.48
C PRO A 213 7.09 0.17 18.50
N ARG A 214 6.61 -0.21 19.68
CA ARG A 214 5.75 -1.38 19.95
C ARG A 214 4.58 -0.96 20.84
N GLY A 215 3.56 -1.82 20.93
CA GLY A 215 2.52 -1.69 21.94
C GLY A 215 3.02 -2.02 23.36
N LYS A 216 2.12 -1.90 24.35
CA LYS A 216 2.46 -2.03 25.79
C LYS A 216 3.09 -3.38 26.15
N ASN A 217 2.73 -4.43 25.42
CA ASN A 217 3.15 -5.82 25.68
C ASN A 217 4.29 -6.25 24.73
N GLY A 218 4.92 -5.31 24.02
CA GLY A 218 5.96 -5.59 23.02
C GLY A 218 5.42 -6.02 21.64
N GLU A 219 4.10 -5.98 21.45
CA GLU A 219 3.42 -6.35 20.21
C GLU A 219 3.69 -5.36 19.06
N THR A 220 3.58 -5.85 17.83
CA THR A 220 3.61 -5.01 16.62
C THR A 220 2.26 -4.33 16.45
N THR A 221 2.27 -3.02 16.22
CA THR A 221 1.08 -2.17 16.02
C THR A 221 1.15 -1.48 14.66
N CYS A 222 0.08 -0.83 14.21
CA CYS A 222 0.11 0.06 13.06
C CYS A 222 1.24 1.10 13.18
N GLY A 223 1.44 1.67 14.37
CA GLY A 223 2.50 2.64 14.66
C GLY A 223 3.94 2.10 14.58
N THR A 224 4.12 0.76 14.60
CA THR A 224 5.43 0.11 14.37
C THR A 224 5.94 0.36 12.95
N CYS A 225 5.04 0.33 11.96
CA CYS A 225 5.38 0.48 10.54
C CYS A 225 5.05 1.87 10.00
N HIS A 226 3.93 2.46 10.45
CA HIS A 226 3.45 3.78 10.06
C HIS A 226 3.84 4.83 11.11
N ASP A 227 4.06 6.06 10.67
CA ASP A 227 4.29 7.21 11.54
C ASP A 227 3.09 8.17 11.46
N PRO A 228 2.12 8.09 12.38
CA PRO A 228 0.94 8.97 12.35
C PRO A 228 1.28 10.45 12.61
N HIS A 229 2.52 10.75 13.03
CA HIS A 229 3.07 12.11 13.17
C HIS A 229 4.08 12.47 12.07
N GLY A 230 4.36 11.54 11.15
CA GLY A 230 5.36 11.71 10.10
C GLY A 230 4.94 12.69 9.02
N ALA A 231 5.93 13.16 8.24
CA ALA A 231 5.65 13.92 7.03
C ALA A 231 4.94 13.03 5.98
N PRO A 232 4.16 13.61 5.06
CA PRO A 232 3.54 12.89 3.93
C PRO A 232 4.55 12.57 2.81
N ASP A 233 5.86 12.62 3.08
CA ASP A 233 6.95 12.29 2.15
C ASP A 233 7.05 10.78 1.85
N THR A 234 6.32 9.97 2.61
CA THR A 234 6.27 8.52 2.52
C THR A 234 4.86 8.00 2.23
N ILE A 235 4.75 7.03 1.32
CA ILE A 235 3.45 6.42 1.00
C ILE A 235 2.80 5.84 2.26
N HIS A 236 1.53 6.17 2.48
CA HIS A 236 0.75 5.77 3.66
C HIS A 236 1.45 6.06 5.01
N PHE A 237 2.27 7.12 5.10
CA PHE A 237 3.05 7.46 6.29
C PHE A 237 4.00 6.33 6.75
N LEU A 238 4.50 5.47 5.86
CA LEU A 238 5.44 4.41 6.25
C LEU A 238 6.78 4.98 6.73
N ARG A 239 7.27 4.53 7.88
CA ARG A 239 8.58 4.95 8.42
C ARG A 239 9.70 4.68 7.40
N ILE A 240 10.61 5.63 7.23
CA ILE A 240 11.70 5.59 6.23
C ILE A 240 12.43 4.23 6.17
N PRO A 241 12.81 3.55 7.27
CA PRO A 241 13.46 2.23 7.19
C PRO A 241 12.63 1.14 6.50
N TYR A 242 11.29 1.20 6.61
CA TYR A 242 10.38 0.32 5.88
C TYR A 242 10.26 0.73 4.43
N VAL A 243 10.14 2.03 4.15
CA VAL A 243 10.13 2.54 2.77
C VAL A 243 11.40 2.11 2.04
N GLU A 244 12.59 2.29 2.63
CA GLU A 244 13.85 1.80 2.08
C GLU A 244 13.89 0.27 1.94
N ALA A 245 13.34 -0.50 2.89
CA ALA A 245 13.27 -1.95 2.77
C ALA A 245 12.39 -2.38 1.58
N LEU A 246 11.27 -1.70 1.38
CA LEU A 246 10.42 -1.83 0.21
C LEU A 246 11.15 -1.35 -1.06
N GLU A 247 11.84 -0.19 -1.05
CA GLU A 247 12.60 0.33 -2.20
C GLU A 247 13.71 -0.64 -2.64
N ARG A 248 14.47 -1.19 -1.69
CA ARG A 248 15.44 -2.28 -1.91
C ARG A 248 14.75 -3.54 -2.45
N GLY A 249 13.51 -3.80 -2.02
CA GLY A 249 12.63 -4.83 -2.55
C GLY A 249 12.09 -4.57 -3.96
N ARG A 250 11.87 -3.32 -4.38
CA ARG A 250 11.27 -2.97 -5.70
C ARG A 250 12.15 -3.35 -6.89
N TYR A 251 13.45 -3.58 -6.67
CA TYR A 251 14.38 -4.10 -7.69
C TYR A 251 14.67 -5.59 -7.51
N ALA A 252 14.23 -6.19 -6.40
CA ALA A 252 14.38 -7.61 -6.12
C ALA A 252 13.16 -8.37 -6.66
N ASN A 253 13.42 -9.37 -7.48
CA ASN A 253 12.39 -10.21 -8.07
C ASN A 253 11.48 -10.85 -7.01
N PRO A 254 10.17 -10.52 -6.91
CA PRO A 254 9.30 -11.03 -5.84
C PRO A 254 9.08 -12.54 -5.93
N HIS A 255 9.19 -13.13 -7.13
CA HIS A 255 9.11 -14.59 -7.36
C HIS A 255 10.48 -15.22 -7.67
N GLY A 256 11.57 -14.49 -7.41
CA GLY A 256 12.94 -14.97 -7.50
C GLY A 256 13.62 -15.09 -6.13
N LYS A 257 12.91 -14.78 -5.04
CA LYS A 257 13.37 -14.98 -3.67
C LYS A 257 12.86 -16.29 -3.11
N VAL A 258 13.69 -16.93 -2.28
CA VAL A 258 13.33 -18.09 -1.44
C VAL A 258 12.69 -17.64 -0.12
N ASP A 259 12.40 -16.34 0.04
CA ASP A 259 11.87 -15.77 1.27
C ASP A 259 10.33 -15.76 1.25
N TYR A 260 9.76 -16.54 2.17
CA TYR A 260 8.31 -16.72 2.37
C TYR A 260 7.58 -15.39 2.63
N THR A 261 8.25 -14.42 3.27
CA THR A 261 7.65 -13.13 3.67
C THR A 261 7.39 -12.21 2.48
N SER A 262 8.24 -12.24 1.45
CA SER A 262 7.99 -11.49 0.19
C SER A 262 6.75 -12.02 -0.55
N CYS A 263 6.49 -13.33 -0.49
CA CYS A 263 5.30 -13.94 -1.08
C CYS A 263 4.02 -13.47 -0.36
N MET A 264 4.04 -13.45 0.98
CA MET A 264 2.90 -12.95 1.78
C MET A 264 2.58 -11.47 1.58
N GLY A 265 3.41 -10.68 0.89
CA GLY A 265 3.07 -9.31 0.49
C GLY A 265 1.95 -9.24 -0.55
N CYS A 266 1.86 -10.24 -1.44
CA CYS A 266 0.84 -10.31 -2.49
C CYS A 266 -0.19 -11.43 -2.24
N HIS A 267 0.21 -12.51 -1.57
CA HIS A 267 -0.61 -13.70 -1.34
C HIS A 267 -1.09 -13.80 0.11
N LEU A 268 -2.25 -14.41 0.31
CA LEU A 268 -2.85 -14.73 1.61
C LEU A 268 -2.17 -15.95 2.28
N GLY A 269 -1.50 -16.80 1.49
CA GLY A 269 -0.67 -17.91 1.94
C GLY A 269 0.29 -18.34 0.82
N VAL A 270 1.23 -19.23 1.12
CA VAL A 270 2.20 -19.73 0.11
C VAL A 270 1.93 -21.20 -0.17
N SER A 271 1.77 -21.54 -1.45
CA SER A 271 1.59 -22.90 -1.96
C SER A 271 2.63 -23.21 -3.04
N VAL A 272 2.99 -24.48 -3.16
CA VAL A 272 3.81 -25.00 -4.28
C VAL A 272 3.02 -25.12 -5.58
N ARG A 273 1.68 -25.01 -5.54
CA ARG A 273 0.80 -25.12 -6.71
C ARG A 273 0.53 -23.74 -7.28
N LYS A 274 0.93 -23.51 -8.55
CA LYS A 274 0.79 -22.21 -9.21
C LYS A 274 -0.66 -21.72 -9.20
N GLU A 275 -1.62 -22.61 -9.42
CA GLU A 275 -3.05 -22.30 -9.55
C GLU A 275 -3.63 -21.72 -8.25
N GLU A 276 -3.21 -22.26 -7.09
CA GLU A 276 -3.57 -21.75 -5.78
C GLU A 276 -2.93 -20.37 -5.56
N MET A 277 -1.67 -20.19 -5.95
CA MET A 277 -1.00 -18.89 -5.94
C MET A 277 -1.65 -17.87 -6.89
N ARG A 278 -2.24 -18.29 -8.02
CA ARG A 278 -2.97 -17.40 -8.94
C ARG A 278 -4.28 -16.86 -8.36
N THR A 279 -4.81 -17.50 -7.32
CA THR A 279 -6.16 -17.23 -6.79
C THR A 279 -6.16 -16.72 -5.35
N ASN A 280 -5.16 -17.07 -4.54
CA ASN A 280 -5.06 -16.69 -3.13
C ASN A 280 -4.51 -15.25 -2.90
N LEU A 281 -4.81 -14.31 -3.79
CA LEU A 281 -4.26 -12.95 -3.77
C LEU A 281 -4.91 -12.07 -2.70
N ARG A 282 -4.13 -11.15 -2.12
CA ARG A 282 -4.62 -10.07 -1.24
C ARG A 282 -5.55 -9.12 -1.99
N TYR A 283 -6.26 -8.29 -1.24
CA TYR A 283 -7.21 -7.29 -1.77
C TYR A 283 -8.30 -7.89 -2.68
N GLY A 284 -8.65 -9.17 -2.50
CA GLY A 284 -9.61 -9.88 -3.35
C GLY A 284 -9.13 -10.12 -4.78
N GLY A 285 -7.81 -10.05 -5.05
CA GLY A 285 -7.24 -10.17 -6.39
C GLY A 285 -7.23 -8.86 -7.20
N ASP A 286 -7.48 -7.72 -6.56
CA ASP A 286 -7.27 -6.39 -7.16
C ASP A 286 -5.78 -6.17 -7.48
N ASP A 287 -5.41 -6.49 -8.72
CA ASP A 287 -4.04 -6.43 -9.22
C ASP A 287 -3.46 -5.01 -9.20
N MET A 288 -4.30 -4.01 -9.44
CA MET A 288 -3.91 -2.61 -9.38
C MET A 288 -3.52 -2.22 -7.95
N ARG A 289 -4.32 -2.63 -6.97
CA ARG A 289 -4.05 -2.35 -5.55
C ARG A 289 -2.86 -3.12 -5.00
N ILE A 290 -2.67 -4.38 -5.40
CA ILE A 290 -1.46 -5.17 -5.09
C ILE A 290 -0.22 -4.47 -5.64
N CYS A 291 -0.23 -4.08 -6.92
CA CYS A 291 0.90 -3.39 -7.51
C CYS A 291 1.16 -2.03 -6.83
N HIS A 292 0.12 -1.24 -6.58
CA HIS A 292 0.25 0.10 -6.01
C HIS A 292 0.63 0.14 -4.52
N SER A 293 0.45 -0.95 -3.76
CA SER A 293 0.96 -1.01 -2.36
C SER A 293 2.49 -0.93 -2.28
N CYS A 294 3.21 -1.18 -3.38
CA CYS A 294 4.67 -1.06 -3.47
C CYS A 294 5.14 -0.13 -4.60
N HIS A 295 4.46 -0.14 -5.75
CA HIS A 295 4.72 0.68 -6.93
C HIS A 295 3.73 1.84 -6.98
N GLY A 296 4.01 2.89 -6.19
CA GLY A 296 3.18 4.10 -6.11
C GLY A 296 2.77 4.61 -7.50
N ALA A 297 1.47 4.72 -7.72
CA ALA A 297 0.86 4.89 -9.04
C ALA A 297 1.27 6.18 -9.78
N MET A 298 1.65 7.22 -9.03
CA MET A 298 1.70 8.59 -9.53
C MET A 298 2.80 8.82 -10.56
N ASP A 299 3.90 8.05 -10.50
CA ASP A 299 5.06 8.19 -11.41
C ASP A 299 5.26 6.96 -12.32
N ALA A 300 4.18 6.22 -12.63
CA ALA A 300 4.27 5.08 -13.55
C ALA A 300 4.59 5.56 -14.98
N CYS A 301 5.71 5.13 -15.56
CA CYS A 301 6.18 5.59 -16.89
C CYS A 301 5.28 5.21 -18.09
N HIS A 302 4.14 4.58 -17.84
CA HIS A 302 3.05 4.37 -18.79
C HIS A 302 1.71 4.49 -18.04
N PRO A 303 0.72 5.22 -18.57
CA PRO A 303 -0.57 5.36 -17.91
C PRO A 303 -1.30 4.01 -17.81
N VAL A 304 -2.03 3.87 -16.69
CA VAL A 304 -2.91 2.75 -16.33
C VAL A 304 -4.23 3.33 -15.83
N LEU A 305 -5.30 2.54 -15.81
CA LEU A 305 -6.69 2.97 -15.59
C LEU A 305 -7.18 4.04 -16.59
N VAL A 306 -6.55 4.10 -17.76
CA VAL A 306 -6.96 4.93 -18.90
C VAL A 306 -7.64 4.09 -19.97
N ASN A 307 -8.62 4.70 -20.65
CA ASN A 307 -9.22 4.12 -21.84
C ASN A 307 -8.19 4.12 -22.98
N LEU A 308 -8.19 3.07 -23.78
CA LEU A 308 -7.44 3.05 -25.05
C LEU A 308 -8.15 3.96 -26.07
N PRO A 309 -7.43 4.80 -26.83
CA PRO A 309 -7.98 5.46 -28.01
C PRO A 309 -8.48 4.42 -29.01
N GLU A 310 -9.53 4.73 -29.79
CA GLU A 310 -10.12 3.80 -30.77
C GLU A 310 -9.11 3.29 -31.82
N SER A 311 -8.06 4.09 -32.08
CA SER A 311 -6.94 3.71 -32.97
C SER A 311 -5.99 2.67 -32.39
N MET A 312 -6.10 2.31 -31.11
CA MET A 312 -5.25 1.35 -30.42
C MET A 312 -6.02 0.06 -30.10
N ASN A 313 -5.69 -1.03 -30.80
CA ASN A 313 -6.31 -2.34 -30.57
C ASN A 313 -5.28 -3.36 -30.04
N PRO A 314 -5.19 -3.59 -28.71
CA PRO A 314 -4.23 -4.52 -28.11
C PRO A 314 -4.44 -6.00 -28.51
N GLY A 315 -5.58 -6.34 -29.12
CA GLY A 315 -6.04 -7.71 -29.33
C GLY A 315 -6.60 -8.34 -28.05
N LYS A 316 -7.14 -9.56 -28.18
CA LYS A 316 -7.82 -10.27 -27.07
C LYS A 316 -6.87 -10.82 -26.00
N ASP A 317 -5.57 -10.92 -26.29
CA ASP A 317 -4.61 -11.63 -25.43
C ASP A 317 -3.94 -10.74 -24.35
N LEU A 318 -4.22 -9.44 -24.33
CA LEU A 318 -3.81 -8.57 -23.23
C LEU A 318 -4.99 -8.36 -22.26
N PRO A 319 -4.82 -8.67 -20.95
CA PRO A 319 -5.91 -8.51 -19.99
C PRO A 319 -6.13 -7.03 -19.67
N LEU A 320 -7.35 -6.55 -19.90
CA LEU A 320 -7.81 -5.21 -19.53
C LEU A 320 -8.63 -5.28 -18.22
N THR A 321 -9.11 -4.14 -17.74
CA THR A 321 -10.19 -4.10 -16.74
C THR A 321 -11.54 -4.49 -17.38
N PRO A 322 -12.59 -4.81 -16.60
CA PRO A 322 -13.93 -5.11 -17.14
C PRO A 322 -14.54 -3.98 -17.99
N ASP A 323 -14.16 -2.73 -17.72
CA ASP A 323 -14.54 -1.53 -18.47
C ASP A 323 -13.53 -1.12 -19.57
N GLY A 324 -12.62 -2.02 -19.95
CA GLY A 324 -11.75 -1.87 -21.14
C GLY A 324 -10.50 -1.02 -20.96
N LYS A 325 -10.12 -0.66 -19.73
CA LYS A 325 -8.93 0.15 -19.43
C LYS A 325 -7.67 -0.68 -19.33
N ILE A 326 -6.53 -0.04 -19.61
CA ILE A 326 -5.19 -0.60 -19.38
C ILE A 326 -4.98 -0.78 -17.87
N LYS A 327 -4.35 -1.87 -17.45
CA LYS A 327 -3.93 -2.13 -16.07
C LYS A 327 -2.50 -2.67 -16.02
N CYS A 328 -1.91 -2.78 -14.82
CA CYS A 328 -0.54 -3.29 -14.65
C CYS A 328 -0.35 -4.65 -15.34
N LEU A 329 -1.30 -5.57 -15.19
CA LEU A 329 -1.25 -6.90 -15.79
C LEU A 329 -1.49 -6.93 -17.32
N THR A 330 -1.96 -5.84 -17.94
CA THR A 330 -2.05 -5.72 -19.41
C THR A 330 -0.66 -5.89 -20.03
N CYS A 331 0.35 -5.29 -19.40
CA CYS A 331 1.73 -5.36 -19.87
C CYS A 331 2.59 -6.36 -19.09
N HIS A 332 2.25 -6.63 -17.82
CA HIS A 332 3.04 -7.51 -16.97
C HIS A 332 2.41 -8.89 -16.76
N ASP A 333 3.27 -9.91 -16.78
CA ASP A 333 2.94 -11.24 -16.27
C ASP A 333 3.71 -11.50 -14.97
N PRO A 334 3.04 -11.55 -13.81
CA PRO A 334 3.69 -11.84 -12.53
C PRO A 334 4.12 -13.31 -12.44
N MET A 335 3.45 -14.23 -13.15
CA MET A 335 3.67 -15.68 -13.03
C MET A 335 3.83 -16.31 -14.42
N PRO A 336 4.88 -15.91 -15.17
CA PRO A 336 5.15 -16.45 -16.49
C PRO A 336 5.44 -17.96 -16.40
N GLU A 337 5.15 -18.70 -17.48
CA GLU A 337 5.38 -20.14 -17.47
C GLU A 337 6.86 -20.54 -17.42
N THR A 338 7.75 -19.66 -17.92
CA THR A 338 9.21 -19.87 -17.88
C THR A 338 9.94 -18.67 -17.29
N GLY A 339 10.88 -18.94 -16.38
CA GLY A 339 11.66 -17.92 -15.66
C GLY A 339 11.08 -17.60 -14.29
N SER A 340 11.69 -16.65 -13.59
CA SER A 340 11.21 -16.15 -12.30
C SER A 340 10.86 -14.67 -12.41
N GLY A 341 9.73 -14.27 -11.81
CA GLY A 341 9.38 -12.87 -11.59
C GLY A 341 8.39 -12.23 -12.55
N VAL A 342 8.14 -10.94 -12.29
CA VAL A 342 7.23 -10.11 -13.07
C VAL A 342 7.86 -9.77 -14.42
N ALA A 343 7.51 -10.54 -15.44
CA ALA A 343 7.95 -10.33 -16.82
C ALA A 343 7.09 -9.26 -17.52
N VAL A 344 7.62 -8.70 -18.60
CA VAL A 344 6.81 -8.01 -19.61
C VAL A 344 6.25 -9.07 -20.55
N ARG A 345 4.94 -9.05 -20.81
CA ARG A 345 4.27 -10.01 -21.70
C ARG A 345 4.90 -10.01 -23.09
N ARG A 346 5.08 -11.21 -23.65
CA ARG A 346 5.52 -11.45 -25.01
C ARG A 346 4.57 -12.47 -25.63
N LYS A 347 4.31 -12.36 -26.92
CA LYS A 347 3.52 -13.33 -27.68
C LYS A 347 4.37 -14.55 -28.01
N GLU A 348 5.65 -14.34 -28.36
CA GLU A 348 6.55 -15.39 -28.83
C GLU A 348 7.92 -15.39 -28.11
N LYS A 349 8.52 -16.57 -27.96
CA LYS A 349 9.78 -16.77 -27.25
C LYS A 349 10.94 -16.21 -28.06
N GLY A 350 11.40 -15.02 -27.70
CA GLY A 350 12.54 -14.34 -28.34
C GLY A 350 12.22 -12.93 -28.83
N GLU A 351 10.94 -12.52 -28.84
CA GLU A 351 10.56 -11.14 -29.18
C GLU A 351 11.29 -10.11 -28.30
N PRO A 352 11.74 -8.97 -28.84
CA PRO A 352 12.31 -7.91 -28.02
C PRO A 352 11.25 -7.29 -27.09
N ARG A 353 11.64 -6.71 -25.95
CA ARG A 353 10.67 -6.20 -24.94
C ARG A 353 9.72 -5.13 -25.51
N ASN A 354 10.17 -4.35 -26.49
CA ASN A 354 9.38 -3.32 -27.15
C ASN A 354 8.36 -3.88 -28.17
N ALA A 355 8.36 -5.18 -28.48
CA ALA A 355 7.36 -5.80 -29.34
C ALA A 355 5.93 -5.62 -28.78
N LEU A 356 5.79 -5.67 -27.45
CA LEU A 356 4.54 -5.37 -26.76
C LEU A 356 4.02 -3.96 -27.06
N CYS A 357 4.89 -2.96 -27.16
CA CYS A 357 4.50 -1.57 -27.43
C CYS A 357 3.82 -1.44 -28.79
N TYR A 358 4.28 -2.20 -29.79
CA TYR A 358 3.72 -2.20 -31.15
C TYR A 358 2.37 -2.92 -31.27
N ARG A 359 1.81 -3.45 -30.17
CA ARG A 359 0.42 -3.93 -30.11
C ARG A 359 -0.60 -2.80 -29.92
N CYS A 360 -0.16 -1.63 -29.45
CA CYS A 360 -1.02 -0.46 -29.26
C CYS A 360 -0.54 0.75 -30.06
N HIS A 361 0.77 0.89 -30.29
CA HIS A 361 1.35 2.01 -31.03
C HIS A 361 1.78 1.60 -32.42
N ASP A 362 1.57 2.46 -33.41
CA ASP A 362 2.23 2.31 -34.70
C ASP A 362 3.76 2.34 -34.54
N LYS A 363 4.44 1.49 -35.30
CA LYS A 363 5.89 1.31 -35.21
C LYS A 363 6.65 2.52 -35.74
N VAL A 364 6.16 3.17 -36.80
CA VAL A 364 6.83 4.31 -37.42
C VAL A 364 6.66 5.55 -36.53
N ASP A 365 5.45 5.83 -36.05
CA ASP A 365 5.16 6.90 -35.11
C ASP A 365 5.97 6.76 -33.81
N LEU A 366 5.90 5.59 -33.15
CA LEU A 366 6.64 5.37 -31.90
C LEU A 366 8.16 5.46 -32.08
N SER A 367 8.70 5.01 -33.21
CA SER A 367 10.14 5.15 -33.52
C SER A 367 10.52 6.58 -33.92
N GLY A 368 9.61 7.36 -34.51
CA GLY A 368 9.79 8.78 -34.80
C GLY A 368 9.88 9.64 -33.53
N ARG A 369 9.26 9.21 -32.44
CA ARG A 369 9.30 9.85 -31.11
C ARG A 369 10.56 9.51 -30.28
N ASN A 370 11.66 9.12 -30.92
CA ASN A 370 12.94 8.86 -30.24
C ASN A 370 13.43 10.15 -29.53
N PRO A 371 13.48 10.20 -28.17
CA PRO A 371 13.80 11.43 -27.44
C PRO A 371 15.22 11.93 -27.72
N HIS A 372 16.14 11.04 -28.10
CA HIS A 372 17.53 11.39 -28.44
C HIS A 372 17.66 12.06 -29.82
N ALA A 373 16.67 11.90 -30.71
CA ALA A 373 16.79 12.33 -32.12
C ALA A 373 16.67 13.84 -32.34
N SER A 374 16.28 14.59 -31.31
CA SER A 374 16.24 16.06 -31.31
C SER A 374 16.35 16.56 -29.87
N MET A 375 17.58 16.83 -29.43
CA MET A 375 17.86 17.42 -28.12
C MET A 375 17.61 18.94 -28.06
N THR A 376 17.22 19.54 -29.18
CA THR A 376 16.88 20.98 -29.32
C THR A 376 15.39 21.28 -29.15
N ASN A 377 14.53 20.26 -29.12
CA ASN A 377 13.09 20.43 -28.94
C ASN A 377 12.71 20.35 -27.46
N ARG A 378 12.19 21.44 -26.86
CA ARG A 378 11.77 21.43 -25.44
C ARG A 378 10.68 20.39 -25.12
N GLU A 379 9.88 19.96 -26.10
CA GLU A 379 8.86 18.92 -25.91
C GLU A 379 9.45 17.50 -25.82
N THR A 380 10.60 17.21 -26.43
CA THR A 380 11.26 15.90 -26.26
C THR A 380 11.89 15.76 -24.88
N CYS A 381 12.35 16.86 -24.27
CA CYS A 381 12.90 16.84 -22.92
C CYS A 381 11.86 16.42 -21.85
N LYS A 382 10.57 16.69 -22.07
CA LYS A 382 9.45 16.24 -21.22
C LYS A 382 9.25 14.72 -21.18
N PHE A 383 9.90 13.95 -22.05
CA PHE A 383 9.92 12.48 -21.95
C PHE A 383 10.72 11.97 -20.74
N CYS A 384 11.62 12.81 -20.21
CA CYS A 384 12.49 12.47 -19.08
C CYS A 384 12.26 13.42 -17.90
N HIS A 385 12.06 14.72 -18.16
CA HIS A 385 12.00 15.77 -17.15
C HIS A 385 10.59 16.26 -16.88
N ASP A 386 10.27 16.43 -15.60
CA ASP A 386 9.01 17.00 -15.14
C ASP A 386 9.13 18.54 -15.06
N THR A 387 10.14 19.02 -14.34
CA THR A 387 10.52 20.43 -14.27
C THR A 387 11.90 20.64 -14.89
N MET A 388 12.01 21.69 -15.71
CA MET A 388 13.25 22.17 -16.33
C MET A 388 13.30 23.69 -16.19
N THR A 389 14.04 24.18 -15.20
CA THR A 389 14.48 25.59 -15.20
C THR A 389 15.58 25.82 -16.24
N ASP A 390 15.85 27.09 -16.54
CA ASP A 390 16.70 27.47 -17.68
C ASP A 390 18.12 26.86 -17.57
N PRO A 391 18.60 26.08 -18.56
CA PRO A 391 19.92 25.44 -18.51
C PRO A 391 21.10 26.43 -18.49
N THR A 392 20.85 27.74 -18.62
CA THR A 392 21.86 28.79 -18.48
C THR A 392 22.00 29.35 -17.05
N ASN A 393 21.17 28.93 -16.10
CA ASN A 393 21.14 29.48 -14.75
C ASN A 393 21.38 28.39 -13.67
N GLU A 394 22.64 28.23 -13.28
CA GLU A 394 23.07 27.23 -12.28
C GLU A 394 22.44 27.45 -10.88
N GLU A 395 22.04 28.70 -10.54
CA GLU A 395 21.46 29.03 -9.23
C GLU A 395 19.94 28.78 -9.14
N ALA A 396 19.26 28.55 -10.27
CA ALA A 396 17.80 28.32 -10.33
C ALA A 396 17.40 26.83 -10.55
N GLY A 397 18.35 25.90 -10.41
CA GLY A 397 18.26 24.54 -10.96
C GLY A 397 17.35 23.51 -10.24
N GLN A 398 16.02 23.66 -10.24
CA GLN A 398 15.13 22.52 -10.01
C GLN A 398 14.95 21.70 -11.30
N ILE A 399 15.84 20.71 -11.48
CA ILE A 399 15.70 19.68 -12.52
C ILE A 399 15.11 18.42 -11.85
N SER A 400 13.85 18.11 -12.16
CA SER A 400 13.19 16.86 -11.74
C SER A 400 13.05 15.89 -12.91
N PHE A 401 12.97 14.60 -12.61
CA PHE A 401 12.60 13.56 -13.58
C PHE A 401 11.12 13.20 -13.41
N ILE A 402 10.42 12.85 -14.49
CA ILE A 402 9.00 12.41 -14.46
C ILE A 402 8.77 11.12 -13.66
N SER A 403 9.85 10.41 -13.30
CA SER A 403 9.84 9.17 -12.56
C SER A 403 11.28 8.79 -12.15
N ASN A 404 11.44 7.63 -11.55
CA ASN A 404 12.74 7.00 -11.35
C ASN A 404 13.50 6.84 -12.68
N THR A 405 14.73 7.34 -12.75
CA THR A 405 15.59 7.34 -13.94
C THR A 405 15.78 5.95 -14.56
N ARG A 406 15.79 4.87 -13.74
CA ARG A 406 15.83 3.48 -14.23
C ARG A 406 14.61 3.15 -15.10
N LEU A 407 13.41 3.52 -14.65
CA LEU A 407 12.15 3.18 -15.32
C LEU A 407 11.98 3.97 -16.63
N ILE A 408 12.41 5.25 -16.64
CA ILE A 408 12.42 6.09 -17.84
C ILE A 408 13.24 5.43 -18.95
N CYS A 409 14.48 5.00 -18.65
CA CYS A 409 15.33 4.33 -19.64
C CYS A 409 14.79 2.95 -20.05
N LEU A 410 14.31 2.15 -19.10
CA LEU A 410 13.81 0.79 -19.34
C LEU A 410 12.53 0.73 -20.19
N ARG A 411 11.81 1.85 -20.37
CA ARG A 411 10.67 1.97 -21.29
C ARG A 411 11.04 1.58 -22.73
N CYS A 412 12.26 1.91 -23.15
CA CYS A 412 12.74 1.69 -24.52
C CYS A 412 13.96 0.75 -24.59
N HIS A 413 14.79 0.70 -23.55
CA HIS A 413 16.02 -0.09 -23.53
C HIS A 413 15.86 -1.38 -22.72
N SER A 414 16.25 -2.53 -23.30
CA SER A 414 16.45 -3.73 -22.50
C SER A 414 17.75 -3.60 -21.71
N GLN A 415 17.66 -3.68 -20.38
CA GLN A 415 18.84 -3.95 -19.54
C GLN A 415 19.10 -5.46 -19.57
N ASP A 416 19.73 -5.92 -20.64
CA ASP A 416 20.36 -7.24 -20.67
C ASP A 416 21.74 -7.13 -20.01
N ARG A 417 22.05 -8.12 -19.17
CA ARG A 417 23.26 -8.28 -18.30
C ARG A 417 24.27 -7.12 -18.42
N HIS A 418 23.97 -6.04 -17.68
CA HIS A 418 24.89 -4.92 -17.42
C HIS A 418 26.26 -5.45 -16.93
N PRO A 419 27.37 -4.70 -17.09
CA PRO A 419 28.74 -5.24 -17.07
C PRO A 419 28.99 -6.35 -16.04
N SER A 420 29.43 -7.51 -16.54
CA SER A 420 29.69 -8.75 -15.77
C SER A 420 28.49 -9.33 -15.00
N GLY A 421 27.26 -8.91 -15.30
CA GLY A 421 26.02 -9.40 -14.68
C GLY A 421 25.66 -8.76 -13.34
N VAL A 422 26.31 -7.64 -12.97
CA VAL A 422 26.14 -6.99 -11.66
C VAL A 422 25.24 -5.75 -11.77
N ASP A 423 24.17 -5.69 -10.97
CA ASP A 423 23.36 -4.45 -10.86
C ASP A 423 24.14 -3.40 -10.07
N HIS A 424 24.42 -2.28 -10.73
CA HIS A 424 25.11 -1.14 -10.16
C HIS A 424 24.16 -0.02 -9.71
N MET A 425 22.83 -0.14 -9.89
CA MET A 425 21.87 0.91 -9.50
C MET A 425 21.56 0.90 -7.99
N VAL A 426 22.58 1.17 -7.20
CA VAL A 426 22.58 1.16 -5.73
C VAL A 426 23.34 2.36 -5.18
N THR A 427 23.19 2.64 -3.89
CA THR A 427 24.13 3.51 -3.17
C THR A 427 25.51 2.83 -3.17
N PRO A 428 26.57 3.49 -3.67
CA PRO A 428 27.90 2.91 -3.71
C PRO A 428 28.48 2.82 -2.29
N ARG A 429 29.31 1.80 -2.05
CA ARG A 429 30.02 1.60 -0.77
C ARG A 429 31.40 2.28 -0.73
N LEU A 430 31.88 2.72 -1.88
CA LEU A 430 33.15 3.38 -2.08
C LEU A 430 32.88 4.76 -2.65
N GLU A 431 33.82 5.68 -2.45
CA GLU A 431 33.80 6.99 -3.09
C GLU A 431 33.81 6.83 -4.62
N ILE A 432 33.00 7.64 -5.30
CA ILE A 432 32.85 7.57 -6.76
C ILE A 432 33.85 8.53 -7.40
N PRO A 433 34.73 8.04 -8.29
CA PRO A 433 35.76 8.88 -8.89
C PRO A 433 35.19 9.84 -9.93
N GLU A 434 35.77 11.05 -10.01
CA GLU A 434 35.43 12.01 -11.07
C GLU A 434 35.66 11.42 -12.50
N PRO A 435 34.78 11.73 -13.47
CA PRO A 435 33.68 12.70 -13.43
C PRO A 435 32.30 12.07 -13.14
N PHE A 436 32.24 10.87 -12.56
CA PHE A 436 30.97 10.18 -12.32
C PHE A 436 30.21 10.83 -11.15
N ARG A 437 28.89 10.99 -11.29
CA ARG A 437 28.02 11.60 -10.26
C ARG A 437 26.85 10.70 -9.88
N THR A 438 26.51 10.70 -8.60
CA THR A 438 25.32 10.04 -8.06
C THR A 438 24.06 10.89 -8.27
N ASP A 439 22.87 10.29 -8.11
CA ASP A 439 21.61 11.03 -8.03
C ASP A 439 21.48 11.81 -6.70
N SER A 440 20.41 12.60 -6.55
CA SER A 440 20.11 13.37 -5.33
C SER A 440 19.90 12.52 -4.07
N ARG A 441 19.82 11.19 -4.19
CA ARG A 441 19.77 10.22 -3.08
C ARG A 441 21.10 9.48 -2.89
N GLY A 442 22.18 9.94 -3.52
CA GLY A 442 23.51 9.34 -3.41
C GLY A 442 23.66 8.00 -4.14
N ARG A 443 22.79 7.66 -5.10
CA ARG A 443 22.80 6.38 -5.82
C ARG A 443 23.43 6.49 -7.19
N LEU A 444 24.05 5.40 -7.64
CA LEU A 444 24.41 5.23 -9.05
C LEU A 444 23.14 4.97 -9.88
N THR A 445 23.06 5.56 -11.07
CA THR A 445 21.91 5.43 -11.99
C THR A 445 22.36 5.22 -13.43
N CYS A 446 21.43 5.01 -14.36
CA CYS A 446 21.75 4.93 -15.79
C CYS A 446 22.53 6.16 -16.28
N THR A 447 22.12 7.37 -15.87
CA THR A 447 22.75 8.64 -16.25
C THR A 447 24.07 8.93 -15.55
N THR A 448 24.43 8.16 -14.51
CA THR A 448 25.79 8.22 -13.94
C THR A 448 26.82 7.73 -14.95
N CYS A 449 26.51 6.70 -15.74
CA CYS A 449 27.46 6.09 -16.69
C CYS A 449 27.16 6.47 -18.14
N HIS A 450 25.88 6.61 -18.51
CA HIS A 450 25.43 6.91 -19.86
C HIS A 450 25.10 8.40 -20.03
N ASN A 451 25.46 8.97 -21.18
CA ASN A 451 24.94 10.27 -21.59
C ASN A 451 23.59 10.05 -22.31
N PRO A 452 22.44 10.53 -21.78
CA PRO A 452 21.17 10.49 -22.49
C PRO A 452 21.08 11.60 -23.56
N HIS A 453 21.84 12.69 -23.42
CA HIS A 453 21.83 13.84 -24.33
C HIS A 453 22.83 13.61 -25.48
N ILE A 454 22.61 12.54 -26.24
CA ILE A 454 23.36 12.21 -27.45
C ILE A 454 22.60 12.72 -28.68
N ASP A 455 23.17 13.65 -29.43
CA ASP A 455 22.58 14.04 -30.72
C ASP A 455 22.94 13.00 -31.78
N VAL A 456 21.90 12.34 -32.32
CA VAL A 456 22.06 11.26 -33.31
C VAL A 456 22.15 11.80 -34.75
N ARG A 457 21.98 13.11 -34.98
CA ARG A 457 21.89 13.72 -36.32
C ARG A 457 23.11 14.56 -36.75
N GLY A 458 24.04 14.80 -35.85
CA GLY A 458 25.44 15.06 -36.17
C GLY A 458 25.85 16.53 -36.35
N ASP A 459 26.73 16.97 -35.47
CA ASP A 459 27.63 18.12 -35.64
C ASP A 459 29.10 17.79 -35.26
N GLY A 460 29.39 16.51 -34.99
CA GLY A 460 30.71 16.01 -34.61
C GLY A 460 31.20 16.42 -33.22
N LYS A 461 30.40 17.13 -32.41
CA LYS A 461 30.83 17.70 -31.11
C LYS A 461 30.12 17.12 -29.89
N THR A 462 29.02 16.40 -30.07
CA THR A 462 28.28 15.77 -28.96
C THR A 462 28.86 14.41 -28.59
N ARG A 463 29.26 14.30 -27.31
CA ARG A 463 30.02 13.18 -26.72
C ARG A 463 29.23 11.87 -26.78
N GLY A 464 29.95 10.75 -26.90
CA GLY A 464 29.39 9.42 -27.12
C GLY A 464 28.44 8.90 -26.03
N ARG A 465 27.98 7.65 -26.17
CA ARG A 465 27.01 6.94 -25.30
C ARG A 465 27.30 7.01 -23.79
N PHE A 466 28.51 7.37 -23.38
CA PHE A 466 28.97 7.38 -22.00
C PHE A 466 29.40 8.77 -21.55
N VAL A 467 29.34 9.03 -20.24
CA VAL A 467 29.75 10.33 -19.66
C VAL A 467 31.25 10.61 -19.76
N ILE A 468 32.06 9.60 -20.09
CA ILE A 468 33.49 9.72 -20.42
C ILE A 468 33.78 9.20 -21.82
N GLU A 469 34.86 9.70 -22.42
CA GLU A 469 35.37 9.19 -23.70
C GLU A 469 36.00 7.80 -23.52
N GLY A 470 35.50 6.81 -24.28
CA GLY A 470 35.99 5.44 -24.22
C GLY A 470 34.95 4.40 -24.61
N ASP A 471 35.35 3.14 -24.48
CA ASP A 471 34.44 2.00 -24.48
C ASP A 471 33.91 1.73 -23.06
N GLY A 472 33.03 0.74 -22.91
CA GLY A 472 32.48 0.36 -21.61
C GLY A 472 33.51 -0.21 -20.63
N ARG A 473 34.68 -0.65 -21.10
CA ARG A 473 35.74 -1.22 -20.25
C ARG A 473 36.50 -0.11 -19.51
N LYS A 474 36.80 1.01 -20.18
CA LYS A 474 37.46 2.17 -19.54
C LYS A 474 36.66 2.77 -18.38
N ILE A 475 35.33 2.65 -18.41
CA ILE A 475 34.45 3.04 -17.29
C ILE A 475 34.65 2.10 -16.10
N CYS A 476 34.63 0.79 -16.37
CA CYS A 476 34.82 -0.23 -15.34
C CYS A 476 36.20 -0.07 -14.65
N GLU A 477 37.25 0.21 -15.42
CA GLU A 477 38.63 0.40 -14.92
C GLU A 477 38.86 1.71 -14.12
N ARG A 478 37.88 2.63 -14.07
CA ARG A 478 37.91 3.76 -13.13
C ARG A 478 37.37 3.40 -11.75
N CYS A 479 36.30 2.60 -11.66
CA CYS A 479 35.67 2.25 -10.39
C CYS A 479 36.14 0.91 -9.80
N HIS A 480 36.61 -0.02 -10.64
CA HIS A 480 37.05 -1.38 -10.26
C HIS A 480 38.55 -1.60 -10.48
N ARG A 481 39.33 -0.52 -10.43
CA ARG A 481 40.79 -0.57 -10.53
C ARG A 481 41.33 -1.42 -9.36
N ARG A 482 42.02 -2.52 -9.69
CA ARG A 482 42.79 -3.35 -8.74
C ARG A 482 44.26 -3.05 -8.90
#